data_AF-A0A4Q1Q306-F1
#
_entry.id   AF-A0A4Q1Q306-F1
#
_cell.length_a   1.000
_cell.length_b   1.000
_cell.length_c   1.000
_cell.angle_alpha   90.00
_cell.angle_beta   90.00
_cell.angle_gamma   90.00
#
_symmetry.space_group_name_H-M   'P 1'
#
loop_
_entity.id
_entity.type
_entity.pdbx_description
1 polymer ?
#
loop_
_entity_poly.entity_id
_entity_poly.type
_entity_poly.pdbx_seq_one_letter_code
_entity_poly.pdbx_strand_id
1 'polypeptide(L)'
;MYQNYFGLQAEPFSIAPDPNYLYLSERHQEALAHLTQGLQGSGGFILLTGEVGTGKTTVSRALIEQLPESTETAFILNPMLNEDELLASLCDEFGIRYQKRSATRKVLTDKLSQFLLKANEDGRQCVVLIDEAQHLRPQVLEQLRLLTNLETHNKKLLRVILIGQPELQDLLRRQELRQLAQRITARYHLLPLTEQDTQRYIAYRLQVAGANRPLFTAAAAKRAHQLTQGIPRLLNLYCDRALLAAYTDSSPEVKPTHLNQAAVELDGPSRKVSRNNTKGLSIMGSILLFAVAALATFWYSTPSNEPLKVKNDYLSAKALAATWGLPEPSLSEPFCQWVEQYDLACAKLNQTLQQLQAINYPALLYRKNAAPLLMESRTSATIAGWTGEFLLLYQQVPVSNENDLEDWVKQQLKRHLPEELHKESSTRQLRALQVNNGLRVTGELDAATMAWLSSRSSDFGPRLTGGE
;
A
#
# COMPACT_ATOMS: atom_id res chain seq x y z
N MET A 1 -32.75 7.30 -6.10
CA MET A 1 -33.65 7.69 -4.97
C MET A 1 -33.09 8.88 -4.19
N TYR A 2 -31.86 8.84 -3.67
CA TYR A 2 -31.27 10.01 -2.97
C TYR A 2 -31.07 11.23 -3.88
N GLN A 3 -30.81 11.04 -5.18
CA GLN A 3 -30.57 12.12 -6.13
C GLN A 3 -31.71 13.15 -6.12
N ASN A 4 -32.96 12.69 -6.28
CA ASN A 4 -34.13 13.56 -6.25
C ASN A 4 -34.28 14.30 -4.91
N TYR A 5 -33.99 13.63 -3.79
CA TYR A 5 -34.06 14.23 -2.46
C TYR A 5 -33.04 15.37 -2.28
N PHE A 6 -31.83 15.19 -2.81
CA PHE A 6 -30.78 16.21 -2.77
C PHE A 6 -30.80 17.18 -3.96
N GLY A 7 -31.74 17.03 -4.91
CA GLY A 7 -31.83 17.86 -6.10
C GLY A 7 -30.72 17.63 -7.13
N LEU A 8 -30.11 16.44 -7.14
CA LEU A 8 -29.04 16.07 -8.06
C LEU A 8 -29.62 15.55 -9.39
N GLN A 9 -28.94 15.85 -10.49
CA GLN A 9 -29.33 15.44 -11.85
C GLN A 9 -28.67 14.12 -12.27
N ALA A 10 -27.60 13.73 -11.59
CA ALA A 10 -26.83 12.52 -11.85
C ALA A 10 -26.16 12.01 -10.56
N GLU A 11 -25.53 10.83 -10.63
CA GLU A 11 -24.79 10.23 -9.51
C GLU A 11 -23.42 10.91 -9.33
N PRO A 12 -23.21 11.70 -8.27
CA PRO A 12 -21.97 12.46 -8.09
C PRO A 12 -20.76 11.58 -7.89
N PHE A 13 -20.93 10.38 -7.32
CA PHE A 13 -19.84 9.52 -6.89
C PHE A 13 -19.80 8.18 -7.64
N SER A 14 -20.33 8.14 -8.86
CA SER A 14 -20.17 6.96 -9.71
C SER A 14 -18.68 6.65 -9.92
N ILE A 15 -18.35 5.36 -9.84
CA ILE A 15 -17.01 4.82 -10.12
C ILE A 15 -16.82 4.67 -11.64
N ALA A 16 -17.91 4.70 -12.42
CA ALA A 16 -17.82 4.68 -13.87
C ALA A 16 -17.08 5.94 -14.37
N PRO A 17 -16.15 5.79 -15.32
CA PRO A 17 -15.37 6.92 -15.80
C PRO A 17 -16.23 7.85 -16.66
N ASP A 18 -16.50 9.06 -16.16
CA ASP A 18 -17.15 10.16 -16.88
C ASP A 18 -16.19 11.36 -16.96
N PRO A 19 -15.82 11.84 -18.17
CA PRO A 19 -14.94 12.99 -18.35
C PRO A 19 -15.42 14.27 -17.65
N ASN A 20 -16.73 14.47 -17.50
CA ASN A 20 -17.27 15.67 -16.87
C ASN A 20 -16.97 15.73 -15.36
N TYR A 21 -16.67 14.59 -14.74
CA TYR A 21 -16.33 14.47 -13.32
C TYR A 21 -14.81 14.41 -13.07
N LEU A 22 -14.00 14.74 -14.09
CA LEU A 22 -12.54 14.77 -14.01
C LEU A 22 -12.07 15.97 -13.17
N TYR A 23 -11.78 15.71 -11.89
CA TYR A 23 -11.13 16.70 -11.03
C TYR A 23 -9.61 16.50 -11.02
N LEU A 24 -8.88 17.49 -11.54
CA LEU A 24 -7.41 17.54 -11.44
C LEU A 24 -7.03 18.32 -10.19
N SER A 25 -6.75 17.60 -9.09
CA SER A 25 -6.17 18.22 -7.88
C SER A 25 -4.78 18.79 -8.17
N GLU A 26 -4.25 19.60 -7.25
CA GLU A 26 -2.88 20.15 -7.37
C GLU A 26 -1.85 19.04 -7.64
N ARG A 27 -1.97 17.88 -6.97
CA ARG A 27 -1.12 16.70 -7.20
C ARG A 27 -1.27 16.09 -8.59
N HIS A 28 -2.48 16.09 -9.15
CA HIS A 28 -2.71 15.59 -10.52
C HIS A 28 -2.13 16.56 -11.55
N GLN A 29 -2.23 17.87 -11.30
CA GLN A 29 -1.64 18.90 -12.16
C GLN A 29 -0.12 18.85 -12.14
N GLU A 30 0.48 18.67 -10.96
CA GLU A 30 1.92 18.43 -10.82
C GLU A 30 2.36 17.17 -11.58
N ALA A 31 1.65 16.06 -11.41
CA ALA A 31 1.92 14.83 -12.15
C ALA A 31 1.91 15.08 -13.65
N LEU A 32 0.85 15.73 -14.16
CA LEU A 32 0.68 16.05 -15.57
C LEU A 32 1.79 16.96 -16.11
N ALA A 33 2.18 17.98 -15.35
CA ALA A 33 3.29 18.87 -15.70
C ALA A 33 4.62 18.11 -15.78
N HIS A 34 4.91 17.24 -14.81
CA HIS A 34 6.10 16.39 -14.82
C HIS A 34 6.13 15.42 -16.01
N LEU A 35 5.00 14.79 -16.34
CA LEU A 35 4.91 13.90 -17.49
C LEU A 35 5.11 14.66 -18.80
N THR A 36 4.46 15.83 -18.94
CA THR A 36 4.57 16.69 -20.14
C THR A 36 6.00 17.18 -20.33
N GLN A 37 6.67 17.62 -19.26
CA GLN A 37 8.08 18.00 -19.30
C GLN A 37 8.97 16.81 -19.71
N GLY A 38 8.70 15.61 -19.17
CA GLY A 38 9.40 14.38 -19.53
C GLY A 38 9.29 14.05 -21.02
N LEU A 39 8.14 14.34 -21.64
CA LEU A 39 7.91 14.14 -23.07
C LEU A 39 8.69 15.14 -23.95
N GLN A 40 8.91 16.36 -23.48
CA GLN A 40 9.69 17.38 -24.21
C GLN A 40 11.20 17.07 -24.25
N GLY A 41 11.69 16.24 -23.33
CA GLY A 41 13.09 15.81 -23.27
C GLY A 41 13.53 14.86 -24.39
N SER A 42 14.81 14.46 -24.32
CA SER A 42 15.48 13.55 -25.27
C SER A 42 15.06 12.08 -25.08
N GLY A 43 13.77 11.79 -25.25
CA GLY A 43 13.17 10.45 -25.28
C GLY A 43 13.48 9.51 -24.10
N GLY A 44 13.08 8.24 -24.23
CA GLY A 44 13.28 7.22 -23.18
C GLY A 44 12.02 6.88 -22.41
N PHE A 45 12.17 6.62 -21.10
CA PHE A 45 11.08 6.17 -20.24
C PHE A 45 10.62 7.26 -19.28
N ILE A 46 9.32 7.31 -19.05
CA ILE A 46 8.68 8.13 -18.03
C ILE A 46 7.92 7.19 -17.11
N LEU A 47 8.00 7.39 -15.81
CA LEU A 47 7.38 6.52 -14.82
C LEU A 47 6.35 7.31 -14.00
N LEU A 48 5.10 6.87 -14.05
CA LEU A 48 4.02 7.30 -13.15
C LEU A 48 3.64 6.12 -12.26
N THR A 49 3.82 6.27 -10.96
CA THR A 49 3.35 5.25 -9.99
C THR A 49 2.38 5.85 -8.99
N GLY A 50 1.68 5.03 -8.23
CA GLY A 50 0.78 5.47 -7.18
C GLY A 50 -0.11 4.34 -6.72
N GLU A 51 -0.71 4.48 -5.54
CA GLU A 51 -1.62 3.48 -4.98
C GLU A 51 -2.84 3.21 -5.87
N VAL A 52 -3.52 2.09 -5.63
CA VAL A 52 -4.76 1.77 -6.32
C VAL A 52 -5.81 2.86 -6.06
N GLY A 53 -6.41 3.38 -7.13
CA GLY A 53 -7.48 4.37 -7.02
C GLY A 53 -7.04 5.81 -6.75
N THR A 54 -5.74 6.13 -6.81
CA THR A 54 -5.22 7.51 -6.65
C THR A 54 -5.48 8.43 -7.84
N GLY A 55 -5.91 7.89 -8.99
CA GLY A 55 -6.18 8.68 -10.20
C GLY A 55 -5.11 8.56 -11.29
N LYS A 56 -4.28 7.51 -11.29
CA LYS A 56 -3.29 7.27 -12.36
C LYS A 56 -3.91 7.31 -13.77
N THR A 57 -5.02 6.59 -13.97
CA THR A 57 -5.77 6.58 -15.24
C THR A 57 -6.42 7.93 -15.56
N THR A 58 -6.74 8.73 -14.54
CA THR A 58 -7.23 10.12 -14.71
C THR A 58 -6.12 11.01 -15.26
N VAL A 59 -4.90 10.93 -14.71
CA VAL A 59 -3.73 11.66 -15.20
C VAL A 59 -3.36 11.23 -16.62
N SER A 60 -3.40 9.93 -16.92
CA SER A 60 -3.06 9.43 -18.25
C SER A 60 -4.02 9.93 -19.33
N ARG A 61 -5.33 9.95 -19.05
CA ARG A 61 -6.34 10.53 -19.95
C ARG A 61 -6.14 12.02 -20.17
N ALA A 62 -5.94 12.78 -19.10
CA ALA A 62 -5.65 14.21 -19.19
C ALA A 62 -4.38 14.50 -19.99
N LEU A 63 -3.35 13.64 -19.88
CA LEU A 63 -2.14 13.74 -20.68
C LEU A 63 -2.43 13.54 -22.16
N ILE A 64 -3.18 12.50 -22.52
CA ILE A 64 -3.53 12.21 -23.92
C ILE A 64 -4.28 13.36 -24.56
N GLU A 65 -5.25 13.95 -23.85
CA GLU A 65 -6.03 15.09 -24.34
C GLU A 65 -5.17 16.36 -24.56
N GLN A 66 -4.01 16.45 -23.91
CA GLN A 66 -3.07 17.57 -24.03
C GLN A 66 -1.91 17.29 -24.99
N LEU A 67 -1.80 16.07 -25.54
CA LEU A 67 -0.76 15.76 -26.51
C LEU A 67 -1.01 16.55 -27.81
N PRO A 68 0.04 17.07 -28.46
CA PRO A 68 -0.10 17.71 -29.76
C PRO A 68 -0.68 16.74 -30.80
N GLU A 69 -1.45 17.25 -31.77
CA GLU A 69 -1.98 16.45 -32.88
C GLU A 69 -0.89 15.74 -33.69
N SER A 70 0.35 16.24 -33.65
CA SER A 70 1.53 15.62 -34.25
C SER A 70 2.08 14.44 -33.43
N THR A 71 1.27 13.79 -32.59
CA THR A 71 1.70 12.70 -31.70
C THR A 71 0.96 11.41 -32.04
N GLU A 72 1.72 10.41 -32.45
CA GLU A 72 1.23 9.05 -32.63
C GLU A 72 1.25 8.33 -31.28
N THR A 73 0.11 7.82 -30.83
CA THR A 73 -0.03 7.19 -29.52
C THR A 73 -0.41 5.72 -29.64
N ALA A 74 0.20 4.87 -28.82
CA ALA A 74 -0.20 3.47 -28.64
C ALA A 74 -0.52 3.19 -27.17
N PHE A 75 -1.61 2.47 -26.90
CA PHE A 75 -2.09 2.20 -25.55
C PHE A 75 -2.09 0.70 -25.23
N ILE A 76 -1.47 0.32 -24.12
CA ILE A 76 -1.48 -1.05 -23.62
C ILE A 76 -2.08 -1.03 -22.21
N LEU A 77 -3.34 -1.44 -22.09
CA LEU A 77 -4.09 -1.40 -20.82
C LEU A 77 -3.96 -2.70 -19.99
N ASN A 78 -3.69 -3.84 -20.63
CA ASN A 78 -3.54 -5.13 -19.97
C ASN A 78 -2.22 -5.80 -20.40
N PRO A 79 -1.12 -5.55 -19.69
CA PRO A 79 0.21 -5.91 -20.15
C PRO A 79 0.64 -7.34 -19.78
N MET A 80 -0.28 -8.31 -19.65
CA MET A 80 0.08 -9.74 -19.51
C MET A 80 0.53 -10.34 -20.86
N LEU A 81 1.50 -9.68 -21.48
CA LEU A 81 1.99 -9.98 -22.82
C LEU A 81 3.35 -10.67 -22.73
N ASN A 82 3.65 -11.49 -23.73
CA ASN A 82 5.02 -11.84 -24.05
C ASN A 82 5.69 -10.86 -25.02
N GLU A 83 6.98 -11.05 -25.29
CA GLU A 83 7.78 -10.15 -26.12
C GLU A 83 7.22 -10.01 -27.54
N ASP A 84 6.66 -11.08 -28.10
CA ASP A 84 6.11 -11.13 -29.45
C ASP A 84 4.73 -10.45 -29.49
N GLU A 85 3.91 -10.73 -28.47
CA GLU A 85 2.59 -10.11 -28.26
C GLU A 85 2.70 -8.60 -28.00
N LEU A 86 3.76 -8.15 -27.31
CA LEU A 86 4.04 -6.72 -27.15
C LEU A 86 4.28 -6.07 -28.52
N LEU A 87 5.17 -6.64 -29.33
CA LEU A 87 5.50 -6.08 -30.65
C LEU A 87 4.29 -6.09 -31.59
N ALA A 88 3.49 -7.16 -31.56
CA ALA A 88 2.25 -7.25 -32.30
C ALA A 88 1.23 -6.18 -31.85
N SER A 89 1.02 -6.05 -30.53
CA SER A 89 0.13 -5.04 -29.96
C SER A 89 0.55 -3.62 -30.33
N LEU A 90 1.85 -3.32 -30.28
CA LEU A 90 2.36 -2.01 -30.71
C LEU A 90 2.13 -1.76 -32.20
N CYS A 91 2.33 -2.76 -33.06
CA CYS A 91 1.99 -2.63 -34.48
C CYS A 91 0.50 -2.35 -34.67
N ASP A 92 -0.38 -3.09 -33.98
CA ASP A 92 -1.83 -2.94 -34.08
C ASP A 92 -2.28 -1.54 -33.59
N GLU A 93 -1.78 -1.08 -32.44
CA GLU A 93 -2.08 0.24 -31.86
C GLU A 93 -1.60 1.40 -32.74
N PHE A 94 -0.39 1.30 -33.33
CA PHE A 94 0.10 2.30 -34.30
C PHE A 94 -0.51 2.16 -35.70
N GLY A 95 -1.41 1.19 -35.93
CA GLY A 95 -2.04 0.95 -37.24
C GLY A 95 -1.10 0.40 -38.32
N ILE A 96 0.01 -0.23 -37.93
CA ILE A 96 1.02 -0.80 -38.82
C ILE A 96 0.54 -2.14 -39.35
N ARG A 97 0.43 -2.26 -40.68
CA ARG A 97 0.00 -3.50 -41.33
C ARG A 97 1.14 -4.52 -41.43
N TYR A 98 0.87 -5.75 -40.98
CA TYR A 98 1.75 -6.91 -41.11
C TYR A 98 0.96 -8.20 -41.37
N GLN A 99 1.62 -9.23 -41.89
CA GLN A 99 1.01 -10.54 -42.13
C GLN A 99 1.10 -11.42 -40.88
N LYS A 100 -0.04 -11.72 -40.24
CA LYS A 100 -0.07 -12.48 -38.98
C LYS A 100 0.61 -13.86 -39.07
N ARG A 101 0.51 -14.55 -40.22
CA ARG A 101 1.10 -15.90 -40.42
C ARG A 101 2.63 -15.90 -40.53
N SER A 102 3.24 -14.76 -40.86
CA SER A 102 4.70 -14.60 -41.01
C SER A 102 5.26 -13.57 -40.01
N ALA A 103 4.48 -13.23 -38.99
CA ALA A 103 4.81 -12.24 -37.97
C ALA A 103 5.87 -12.78 -37.00
N THR A 104 7.12 -12.77 -37.43
CA THR A 104 8.27 -13.02 -36.55
C THR A 104 8.64 -11.73 -35.81
N ARG A 105 9.31 -11.87 -34.65
CA ARG A 105 9.89 -10.73 -33.90
C ARG A 105 10.66 -9.76 -34.78
N LYS A 106 11.49 -10.29 -35.68
CA LYS A 106 12.28 -9.49 -36.61
C LYS A 106 11.38 -8.66 -37.53
N VAL A 107 10.40 -9.30 -38.17
CA VAL A 107 9.46 -8.61 -39.08
C VAL A 107 8.69 -7.52 -38.36
N LEU A 108 8.19 -7.78 -37.15
CA LEU A 108 7.48 -6.79 -36.35
C LEU A 108 8.39 -5.63 -35.93
N THR A 109 9.61 -5.93 -35.49
CA THR A 109 10.60 -4.91 -35.10
C THR A 109 11.01 -4.04 -36.29
N ASP A 110 11.24 -4.65 -37.46
CA ASP A 110 11.59 -3.92 -38.69
C ASP A 110 10.45 -2.99 -39.12
N LYS A 111 9.20 -3.46 -39.02
CA LYS A 111 8.00 -2.67 -39.34
C LYS A 111 7.81 -1.51 -38.37
N LEU A 112 7.96 -1.74 -37.06
CA LEU A 112 7.93 -0.68 -36.05
C LEU A 112 9.04 0.34 -36.31
N SER A 113 10.27 -0.11 -36.53
CA SER A 113 11.42 0.78 -36.80
C SER A 113 11.16 1.69 -38.01
N GLN A 114 10.67 1.13 -39.12
CA GLN A 114 10.29 1.89 -40.32
C GLN A 114 9.21 2.94 -40.03
N PHE A 115 8.18 2.57 -39.27
CA PHE A 115 7.12 3.49 -38.88
C PHE A 115 7.65 4.63 -38.02
N LEU A 116 8.44 4.33 -36.99
CA LEU A 116 9.02 5.31 -36.07
C LEU A 116 9.95 6.29 -36.78
N LEU A 117 10.76 5.81 -37.73
CA LEU A 117 11.61 6.66 -38.56
C LEU A 117 10.78 7.61 -39.43
N LYS A 118 9.77 7.08 -40.13
CA LYS A 118 8.88 7.88 -40.97
C LYS A 118 8.11 8.94 -40.16
N ALA A 119 7.57 8.55 -39.01
CA ALA A 119 6.88 9.49 -38.13
C ALA A 119 7.80 10.66 -37.74
N ASN A 120 9.05 10.37 -37.38
CA ASN A 120 10.02 11.40 -37.06
C ASN A 120 10.45 12.27 -38.27
N GLU A 121 10.57 11.70 -39.47
CA GLU A 121 10.78 12.46 -40.72
C GLU A 121 9.64 13.44 -40.99
N ASP A 122 8.40 13.01 -40.72
CA ASP A 122 7.19 13.83 -40.81
C ASP A 122 7.04 14.83 -39.63
N GLY A 123 8.03 14.90 -38.72
CA GLY A 123 8.01 15.76 -37.53
C GLY A 123 7.06 15.29 -36.42
N ARG A 124 6.50 14.08 -36.53
CA ARG A 124 5.62 13.47 -35.54
C ARG A 124 6.40 12.76 -34.44
N GLN A 125 5.80 12.69 -33.25
CA GLN A 125 6.38 12.01 -32.10
C GLN A 125 5.59 10.73 -31.79
N CYS A 126 6.29 9.65 -31.44
CA CYS A 126 5.63 8.41 -31.05
C CYS A 126 5.70 8.20 -29.53
N VAL A 127 4.55 7.98 -28.90
CA VAL A 127 4.40 7.77 -27.46
C VAL A 127 3.65 6.47 -27.21
N VAL A 128 4.20 5.62 -26.34
CA VAL A 128 3.54 4.39 -25.87
C VAL A 128 3.16 4.60 -24.42
N LEU A 129 1.87 4.44 -24.09
CA LEU A 129 1.39 4.37 -22.71
C LEU A 129 1.14 2.90 -22.36
N ILE A 130 1.72 2.45 -21.25
CA ILE A 130 1.46 1.13 -20.68
C ILE A 130 0.89 1.30 -19.29
N ASP A 131 -0.38 0.94 -19.10
CA ASP A 131 -1.04 0.92 -17.79
C ASP A 131 -0.85 -0.44 -17.11
N GLU A 132 -0.96 -0.47 -15.78
CA GLU A 132 -0.72 -1.65 -14.94
C GLU A 132 0.63 -2.36 -15.22
N ALA A 133 1.67 -1.57 -15.52
CA ALA A 133 2.97 -2.05 -15.96
C ALA A 133 3.72 -2.91 -14.92
N GLN A 134 3.28 -2.95 -13.66
CA GLN A 134 3.82 -3.90 -12.66
C GLN A 134 3.58 -5.37 -13.04
N HIS A 135 2.63 -5.66 -13.94
CA HIS A 135 2.39 -7.02 -14.44
C HIS A 135 3.30 -7.42 -15.61
N LEU A 136 4.11 -6.50 -16.13
CA LEU A 136 5.08 -6.82 -17.18
C LEU A 136 6.19 -7.74 -16.64
N ARG A 137 6.55 -8.74 -17.45
CA ARG A 137 7.71 -9.58 -17.19
C ARG A 137 9.01 -8.80 -17.50
N PRO A 138 10.12 -9.04 -16.76
CA PRO A 138 11.40 -8.36 -17.00
C PRO A 138 11.88 -8.41 -18.46
N GLN A 139 11.66 -9.54 -19.15
CA GLN A 139 12.05 -9.73 -20.55
C GLN A 139 11.28 -8.80 -21.51
N VAL A 140 10.03 -8.48 -21.18
CA VAL A 140 9.18 -7.57 -21.98
C VAL A 140 9.60 -6.12 -21.76
N LEU A 141 9.94 -5.75 -20.52
CA LEU A 141 10.55 -4.46 -20.21
C LEU A 141 11.88 -4.28 -20.94
N GLU A 142 12.71 -5.32 -20.99
CA GLU A 142 13.95 -5.31 -21.75
C GLU A 142 13.70 -5.15 -23.27
N GLN A 143 12.69 -5.82 -23.81
CA GLN A 143 12.27 -5.61 -25.20
C GLN A 143 11.85 -4.15 -25.47
N LEU A 144 11.12 -3.51 -24.55
CA LEU A 144 10.81 -2.07 -24.64
C LEU A 144 12.08 -1.22 -24.60
N ARG A 145 13.04 -1.57 -23.71
CA ARG A 145 14.33 -0.87 -23.62
C ARG A 145 15.07 -0.91 -24.96
N LEU A 146 15.07 -2.05 -25.63
CA LEU A 146 15.66 -2.20 -26.96
C LEU A 146 14.95 -1.35 -28.02
N LEU A 147 13.62 -1.25 -27.99
CA LEU A 147 12.88 -0.39 -28.92
C LEU A 147 13.20 1.10 -28.73
N THR A 148 13.38 1.55 -27.49
CA THR A 148 13.78 2.95 -27.22
C THR A 148 15.22 3.27 -27.64
N ASN A 149 16.04 2.27 -28.01
CA ASN A 149 17.34 2.51 -28.65
C ASN A 149 17.23 2.97 -30.10
N LEU A 150 16.06 2.82 -30.73
CA LEU A 150 15.86 3.29 -32.09
C LEU A 150 15.94 4.83 -32.07
N GLU A 151 17.04 5.33 -32.62
CA GLU A 151 17.37 6.75 -32.64
C GLU A 151 17.97 7.14 -33.98
N THR A 152 17.74 8.39 -34.36
CA THR A 152 18.56 9.08 -35.38
C THR A 152 19.76 9.70 -34.68
N HIS A 153 20.73 10.22 -35.42
CA HIS A 153 21.93 10.85 -34.87
C HIS A 153 21.66 11.87 -33.75
N ASN A 154 20.49 12.52 -33.76
CA ASN A 154 20.16 13.60 -32.81
C ASN A 154 18.85 13.39 -32.01
N LYS A 155 18.06 12.34 -32.27
CA LYS A 155 16.72 12.18 -31.63
C LYS A 155 16.33 10.73 -31.40
N LYS A 156 15.85 10.44 -30.19
CA LYS A 156 15.11 9.22 -29.85
C LYS A 156 13.76 9.19 -30.58
N LEU A 157 13.39 8.03 -31.11
CA LEU A 157 12.19 7.88 -31.93
C LEU A 157 10.95 7.42 -31.15
N LEU A 158 11.15 6.87 -29.94
CA LEU A 158 10.08 6.32 -29.11
C LEU A 158 10.17 6.82 -27.67
N ARG A 159 9.03 7.23 -27.13
CA ARG A 159 8.84 7.55 -25.72
C ARG A 159 7.89 6.54 -25.10
N VAL A 160 8.24 6.03 -23.92
CA VAL A 160 7.41 5.05 -23.20
C VAL A 160 7.03 5.61 -21.84
N ILE A 161 5.74 5.69 -21.56
CA ILE A 161 5.20 6.05 -20.26
C ILE A 161 4.72 4.76 -19.59
N LEU A 162 5.39 4.38 -18.51
CA LEU A 162 5.01 3.26 -17.66
C LEU A 162 4.15 3.78 -16.52
N ILE A 163 2.92 3.30 -16.45
CA ILE A 163 1.96 3.61 -15.39
C ILE A 163 1.73 2.35 -14.59
N GLY A 164 1.83 2.42 -13.27
CA GLY A 164 1.63 1.24 -12.44
C GLY A 164 1.52 1.53 -10.95
N GLN A 165 1.47 0.44 -10.19
CA GLN A 165 1.44 0.46 -8.73
C GLN A 165 2.88 0.55 -8.16
N PRO A 166 3.08 0.80 -6.85
CA PRO A 166 4.43 0.93 -6.26
C PRO A 166 5.36 -0.26 -6.56
N GLU A 167 4.81 -1.46 -6.73
CA GLU A 167 5.51 -2.70 -7.07
C GLU A 167 6.30 -2.58 -8.38
N LEU A 168 5.88 -1.69 -9.30
CA LEU A 168 6.64 -1.38 -10.50
C LEU A 168 8.00 -0.73 -10.18
N GLN A 169 8.08 0.08 -9.12
CA GLN A 169 9.35 0.65 -8.69
C GLN A 169 10.30 -0.44 -8.18
N ASP A 170 9.77 -1.41 -7.43
CA ASP A 170 10.55 -2.53 -6.91
C ASP A 170 11.00 -3.48 -8.02
N LEU A 171 10.14 -3.74 -9.00
CA LEU A 171 10.49 -4.43 -10.23
C LEU A 171 11.67 -3.75 -10.93
N LEU A 172 11.61 -2.43 -11.11
CA LEU A 172 12.67 -1.64 -11.77
C LEU A 172 13.97 -1.55 -10.96
N ARG A 173 13.97 -1.83 -9.66
CA ARG A 173 15.18 -1.89 -8.82
C ARG A 173 15.97 -3.20 -8.99
N ARG A 174 15.38 -4.23 -9.60
CA ARG A 174 16.04 -5.52 -9.83
C ARG A 174 17.31 -5.35 -10.67
N GLN A 175 18.31 -6.18 -10.38
CA GLN A 175 19.63 -6.10 -11.02
C GLN A 175 19.55 -6.19 -12.55
N GLU A 176 18.70 -7.06 -13.07
CA GLU A 176 18.49 -7.28 -14.51
C GLU A 176 17.86 -6.07 -15.24
N LEU A 177 17.15 -5.18 -14.51
CA LEU A 177 16.49 -4.00 -15.08
C LEU A 177 17.22 -2.68 -14.82
N ARG A 178 18.42 -2.73 -14.20
CA ARG A 178 19.21 -1.52 -13.90
C ARG A 178 19.44 -0.61 -15.11
N GLN A 179 19.67 -1.19 -16.29
CA GLN A 179 19.91 -0.42 -17.52
C GLN A 179 18.66 0.31 -18.01
N LEU A 180 17.47 -0.27 -17.83
CA LEU A 180 16.21 0.40 -18.14
C LEU A 180 15.94 1.50 -17.11
N ALA A 181 16.13 1.21 -15.82
CA ALA A 181 15.89 2.16 -14.73
C ALA A 181 16.71 3.46 -14.86
N GLN A 182 17.92 3.39 -15.42
CA GLN A 182 18.79 4.53 -15.73
C GLN A 182 18.30 5.38 -16.90
N ARG A 183 17.42 4.85 -17.76
CA ARG A 183 16.83 5.54 -18.91
C ARG A 183 15.48 6.19 -18.59
N ILE A 184 15.06 6.09 -17.34
CA ILE A 184 13.86 6.77 -16.86
C ILE A 184 14.23 8.23 -16.61
N THR A 185 13.75 9.12 -17.48
CA THR A 185 14.06 10.55 -17.48
C THR A 185 13.20 11.33 -16.49
N ALA A 186 12.01 10.82 -16.19
CA ALA A 186 11.08 11.41 -15.23
C ALA A 186 10.40 10.32 -14.40
N ARG A 187 10.32 10.56 -13.08
CA ARG A 187 9.60 9.71 -12.12
C ARG A 187 8.65 10.57 -11.33
N TYR A 188 7.38 10.20 -11.30
CA TYR A 188 6.40 10.82 -10.42
C TYR A 188 5.63 9.73 -9.68
N HIS A 189 5.45 9.94 -8.38
CA HIS A 189 4.64 9.06 -7.53
C HIS A 189 3.40 9.83 -7.07
N LEU A 190 2.26 9.47 -7.63
CA LEU A 190 0.96 10.06 -7.36
C LEU A 190 0.46 9.63 -5.99
N LEU A 191 0.53 10.56 -5.05
CA LEU A 191 0.04 10.41 -3.69
C LEU A 191 -1.49 10.62 -3.60
N PRO A 192 -2.15 10.08 -2.57
CA PRO A 192 -3.56 10.37 -2.28
C PRO A 192 -3.86 11.87 -2.11
N LEU A 193 -5.15 12.25 -2.17
CA LEU A 193 -5.57 13.63 -1.96
C LEU A 193 -5.28 14.07 -0.52
N THR A 194 -4.92 15.34 -0.33
CA THR A 194 -4.84 15.95 1.00
C THR A 194 -6.24 16.12 1.62
N GLU A 195 -6.33 16.45 2.92
CA GLU A 195 -7.62 16.77 3.56
C GLU A 195 -8.33 17.94 2.82
N GLN A 196 -7.56 18.97 2.44
CA GLN A 196 -8.09 20.13 1.71
C GLN A 196 -8.56 19.75 0.30
N ASP A 197 -7.75 18.98 -0.44
CA ASP A 197 -8.13 18.49 -1.76
C ASP A 197 -9.33 17.56 -1.71
N THR A 198 -9.48 16.77 -0.64
CA THR A 198 -10.63 15.89 -0.45
C THR A 198 -11.92 16.70 -0.34
N GLN A 199 -11.90 17.79 0.42
CA GLN A 199 -13.05 18.68 0.51
C GLN A 199 -13.40 19.32 -0.84
N ARG A 200 -12.39 19.82 -1.58
CA ARG A 200 -12.58 20.39 -2.92
C ARG A 200 -13.09 19.36 -3.91
N TYR A 201 -12.57 18.13 -3.87
CA TYR A 201 -12.98 17.01 -4.71
C TYR A 201 -14.45 16.66 -4.50
N ILE A 202 -14.88 16.50 -3.25
CA ILE A 202 -16.28 16.21 -2.90
C ILE A 202 -17.19 17.35 -3.40
N ALA A 203 -16.82 18.60 -3.13
CA ALA A 203 -17.60 19.76 -3.58
C ALA A 203 -17.72 19.83 -5.10
N TYR A 204 -16.61 19.62 -5.82
CA TYR A 204 -16.58 19.60 -7.28
C TYR A 204 -17.50 18.52 -7.86
N ARG A 205 -17.39 17.27 -7.39
CA ARG A 205 -18.22 16.15 -7.87
C ARG A 205 -19.71 16.41 -7.64
N LEU A 206 -20.08 17.01 -6.50
CA LEU A 206 -21.46 17.40 -6.21
C LEU A 206 -21.95 18.54 -7.11
N GLN A 207 -21.10 19.54 -7.36
CA GLN A 207 -21.42 20.65 -8.24
C GLN A 207 -21.67 20.18 -9.68
N VAL A 208 -20.82 19.28 -10.21
CA VAL A 208 -21.01 18.66 -11.54
C VAL A 208 -22.33 17.87 -11.60
N ALA A 209 -22.72 17.19 -10.52
CA ALA A 209 -24.01 16.51 -10.42
C ALA A 209 -25.22 17.44 -10.24
N GLY A 210 -25.02 18.76 -10.25
CA GLY A 210 -26.07 19.77 -10.18
C GLY A 210 -26.41 20.26 -8.77
N ALA A 211 -25.59 19.96 -7.75
CA ALA A 211 -25.81 20.50 -6.41
C ALA A 211 -25.70 22.03 -6.40
N ASN A 212 -26.73 22.69 -5.88
CA ASN A 212 -26.82 24.15 -5.76
C ASN A 212 -26.49 24.68 -4.34
N ARG A 213 -26.16 23.77 -3.42
CA ARG A 213 -25.83 24.05 -2.01
C ARG A 213 -24.84 23.00 -1.50
N PRO A 214 -24.08 23.27 -0.42
CA PRO A 214 -23.22 22.26 0.18
C PRO A 214 -24.07 21.11 0.74
N LEU A 215 -23.80 19.89 0.27
CA LEU A 215 -24.47 18.68 0.77
C LEU A 215 -23.64 17.94 1.81
N PHE A 216 -22.38 18.32 2.02
CA PHE A 216 -21.48 17.75 3.03
C PHE A 216 -21.01 18.84 3.97
N THR A 217 -21.10 18.57 5.27
CA THR A 217 -20.47 19.42 6.28
C THR A 217 -18.94 19.32 6.19
N ALA A 218 -18.21 20.36 6.62
CA ALA A 218 -16.74 20.32 6.67
C ALA A 218 -16.22 19.15 7.54
N ALA A 219 -16.91 18.86 8.65
CA ALA A 219 -16.61 17.72 9.50
C ALA A 219 -16.84 16.37 8.78
N ALA A 220 -17.85 16.26 7.93
CA ALA A 220 -18.10 15.05 7.13
C ALA A 220 -17.02 14.86 6.06
N ALA A 221 -16.60 15.93 5.36
CA ALA A 221 -15.50 15.88 4.41
C ALA A 221 -14.18 15.45 5.07
N LYS A 222 -13.87 16.02 6.25
CA LYS A 222 -12.73 15.58 7.06
C LYS A 222 -12.83 14.12 7.48
N ARG A 223 -14.01 13.67 7.90
CA ARG A 223 -14.24 12.26 8.28
C ARG A 223 -14.08 11.33 7.08
N ALA A 224 -14.57 11.71 5.90
CA ALA A 224 -14.36 10.98 4.66
C ALA A 224 -12.86 10.85 4.33
N HIS A 225 -12.09 11.93 4.48
CA HIS A 225 -10.63 11.87 4.31
C HIS A 225 -9.98 10.88 5.28
N GLN A 226 -10.33 10.91 6.57
CA GLN A 226 -9.77 9.99 7.58
C GLN A 226 -10.10 8.52 7.32
N LEU A 227 -11.30 8.22 6.83
CA LEU A 227 -11.72 6.84 6.55
C LEU A 227 -11.03 6.28 5.30
N THR A 228 -10.80 7.14 4.31
CA THR A 228 -10.31 6.75 2.98
C THR A 228 -8.83 7.03 2.74
N GLN A 229 -8.19 7.72 3.69
CA GLN A 229 -6.84 8.28 3.56
C GLN A 229 -6.67 9.17 2.31
N GLY A 230 -7.77 9.76 1.83
CA GLY A 230 -7.76 10.62 0.64
C GLY A 230 -7.68 9.88 -0.70
N ILE A 231 -7.90 8.56 -0.74
CA ILE A 231 -7.93 7.80 -1.99
C ILE A 231 -9.24 8.10 -2.75
N PRO A 232 -9.22 8.72 -3.95
CA PRO A 232 -10.42 9.09 -4.71
C PRO A 232 -11.43 7.96 -4.91
N ARG A 233 -10.98 6.75 -5.25
CA ARG A 233 -11.88 5.60 -5.44
C ARG A 233 -12.65 5.25 -4.18
N LEU A 234 -11.99 5.28 -3.01
CA LEU A 234 -12.64 5.04 -1.73
C LEU A 234 -13.54 6.22 -1.36
N LEU A 235 -13.10 7.46 -1.59
CA LEU A 235 -13.93 8.64 -1.37
C LEU A 235 -15.27 8.55 -2.11
N ASN A 236 -15.26 8.14 -3.38
CA ASN A 236 -16.48 7.93 -4.15
C ASN A 236 -17.40 6.92 -3.47
N LEU A 237 -16.86 5.76 -3.09
CA LEU A 237 -17.64 4.70 -2.45
C LEU A 237 -18.25 5.15 -1.11
N TYR A 238 -17.46 5.75 -0.22
CA TYR A 238 -17.92 6.21 1.08
C TYR A 238 -18.92 7.38 0.96
N CYS A 239 -18.69 8.32 0.04
CA CYS A 239 -19.58 9.46 -0.14
C CYS A 239 -20.91 9.07 -0.76
N ASP A 240 -20.93 8.12 -1.71
CA ASP A 240 -22.16 7.57 -2.28
C ASP A 240 -23.02 6.91 -1.19
N ARG A 241 -22.42 6.03 -0.38
CA ARG A 241 -23.09 5.37 0.74
C ARG A 241 -23.54 6.36 1.81
N ALA A 242 -22.76 7.38 2.09
CA ALA A 242 -23.14 8.41 3.04
C ALA A 242 -24.32 9.28 2.57
N LEU A 243 -24.45 9.52 1.27
CA LEU A 243 -25.64 10.18 0.70
C LEU A 243 -26.88 9.30 0.86
N LEU A 244 -26.76 7.99 0.64
CA LEU A 244 -27.85 7.03 0.89
C LEU A 244 -28.27 6.99 2.36
N ALA A 245 -27.31 6.96 3.29
CA ALA A 245 -27.58 6.99 4.73
C ALA A 245 -28.26 8.31 5.14
N ALA A 246 -27.73 9.45 4.69
CA ALA A 246 -28.32 10.76 4.96
C ALA A 246 -29.76 10.89 4.43
N TYR A 247 -30.03 10.32 3.25
CA TYR A 247 -31.38 10.25 2.68
C TYR A 247 -32.32 9.40 3.54
N THR A 248 -31.85 8.24 4.00
CA THR A 248 -32.64 7.34 4.87
C THR A 248 -32.99 8.02 6.19
N ASP A 249 -32.07 8.80 6.75
CA ASP A 249 -32.27 9.60 7.97
C ASP A 249 -33.04 10.92 7.73
N SER A 250 -33.47 11.20 6.49
CA SER A 250 -34.08 12.49 6.10
C SER A 250 -33.24 13.70 6.53
N SER A 251 -31.91 13.56 6.53
CA SER A 251 -30.98 14.65 6.85
C SER A 251 -30.76 15.52 5.60
N PRO A 252 -30.81 16.86 5.71
CA PRO A 252 -30.58 17.74 4.55
C PRO A 252 -29.11 17.79 4.10
N GLU A 253 -28.19 17.36 4.97
CA GLU A 253 -26.75 17.34 4.74
C GLU A 253 -26.12 16.05 5.26
N VAL A 254 -25.00 15.66 4.67
CA VAL A 254 -24.15 14.57 5.11
C VAL A 254 -23.28 15.02 6.29
N LYS A 255 -23.38 14.26 7.39
CA LYS A 255 -22.68 14.45 8.66
C LYS A 255 -21.69 13.31 8.89
N PRO A 256 -20.73 13.47 9.82
CA PRO A 256 -19.79 12.38 10.17
C PRO A 256 -20.46 11.06 10.55
N THR A 257 -21.66 11.09 11.11
CA THR A 257 -22.46 9.90 11.47
C THR A 257 -22.80 9.05 10.25
N HIS A 258 -23.22 9.66 9.15
CA HIS A 258 -23.55 8.95 7.91
C HIS A 258 -22.30 8.33 7.27
N LEU A 259 -21.14 8.98 7.39
CA LEU A 259 -19.85 8.41 6.95
C LEU A 259 -19.44 7.21 7.80
N ASN A 260 -19.69 7.25 9.11
CA ASN A 260 -19.43 6.10 9.98
C ASN A 260 -20.38 4.94 9.70
N GLN A 261 -21.64 5.22 9.37
CA GLN A 261 -22.58 4.21 8.92
C GLN A 261 -22.14 3.60 7.59
N ALA A 262 -21.76 4.43 6.62
CA ALA A 262 -21.17 3.99 5.36
C ALA A 262 -19.93 3.11 5.60
N ALA A 263 -19.06 3.49 6.54
CA ALA A 263 -17.92 2.68 6.94
C ALA A 263 -18.36 1.31 7.47
N VAL A 264 -19.33 1.24 8.38
CA VAL A 264 -19.84 -0.05 8.89
C VAL A 264 -20.47 -0.91 7.79
N GLU A 265 -21.14 -0.32 6.81
CA GLU A 265 -21.74 -1.06 5.69
C GLU A 265 -20.70 -1.55 4.67
N LEU A 266 -19.66 -0.76 4.42
CA LEU A 266 -18.58 -1.07 3.49
C LEU A 266 -17.52 -1.99 4.10
N ASP A 267 -17.26 -1.83 5.41
CA ASP A 267 -16.21 -2.51 6.17
C ASP A 267 -16.75 -3.67 7.04
N GLY A 268 -18.06 -3.71 7.33
CA GLY A 268 -18.73 -4.72 8.19
C GLY A 268 -18.98 -4.29 9.66
N PRO A 269 -19.92 -4.93 10.41
CA PRO A 269 -20.32 -4.53 11.77
C PRO A 269 -19.29 -4.89 12.88
N SER A 270 -19.00 -3.94 13.79
CA SER A 270 -18.14 -4.13 14.98
C SER A 270 -18.92 -4.03 16.30
N ARG A 271 -18.71 -4.96 17.25
CA ARG A 271 -19.52 -5.10 18.50
C ARG A 271 -18.84 -4.45 19.73
N LYS A 272 -19.57 -3.55 20.41
CA LYS A 272 -19.20 -2.87 21.68
C LYS A 272 -19.16 -3.85 22.87
N VAL A 273 -18.15 -3.75 23.74
CA VAL A 273 -18.10 -4.50 25.01
C VAL A 273 -18.18 -3.57 26.23
N SER A 274 -19.12 -3.93 27.10
CA SER A 274 -19.49 -3.34 28.38
C SER A 274 -18.36 -3.43 29.42
N ARG A 275 -18.12 -2.33 30.13
CA ARG A 275 -17.07 -2.16 31.13
C ARG A 275 -17.64 -2.55 32.49
N ASN A 276 -17.23 -3.70 33.02
CA ASN A 276 -17.54 -4.07 34.40
C ASN A 276 -16.33 -3.90 35.33
N ASN A 277 -16.67 -3.50 36.54
CA ASN A 277 -15.90 -2.76 37.51
C ASN A 277 -15.42 -3.68 38.63
N THR A 278 -14.12 -3.78 38.92
CA THR A 278 -13.62 -4.24 40.23
C THR A 278 -12.39 -3.47 40.66
N LYS A 279 -12.47 -2.95 41.89
CA LYS A 279 -11.43 -2.28 42.68
C LYS A 279 -10.60 -3.31 43.46
N GLY A 280 -9.36 -2.96 43.79
CA GLY A 280 -8.51 -3.61 44.81
C GLY A 280 -7.03 -3.35 44.53
N LEU A 281 -6.39 -2.30 45.09
CA LEU A 281 -5.56 -2.32 46.32
C LEU A 281 -4.57 -3.51 46.33
N SER A 282 -3.24 -3.37 46.39
CA SER A 282 -2.47 -2.59 47.38
C SER A 282 -1.00 -2.43 46.96
N ILE A 283 -0.37 -1.35 47.42
CA ILE A 283 1.04 -0.99 47.27
C ILE A 283 1.87 -1.71 48.36
N MET A 284 3.14 -2.06 48.06
CA MET A 284 4.38 -1.63 48.78
C MET A 284 5.45 -2.72 48.98
N GLY A 285 6.72 -2.32 48.76
CA GLY A 285 7.95 -3.03 49.10
C GLY A 285 8.58 -3.74 47.90
N SER A 286 9.78 -3.45 47.41
CA SER A 286 10.92 -2.76 48.00
C SER A 286 11.94 -2.51 46.89
N ILE A 287 12.13 -1.23 46.53
CA ILE A 287 13.27 -0.73 45.76
C ILE A 287 14.39 -0.53 46.77
N LEU A 288 15.34 -1.46 46.87
CA LEU A 288 16.70 -1.27 47.41
C LEU A 288 17.34 -2.63 47.65
N LEU A 289 17.86 -3.23 46.58
CA LEU A 289 18.93 -4.23 46.54
C LEU A 289 18.89 -4.85 45.16
N PHE A 290 19.65 -4.30 44.20
CA PHE A 290 20.29 -5.01 43.07
C PHE A 290 20.95 -4.01 42.09
N ALA A 291 21.49 -2.89 42.59
CA ALA A 291 22.34 -2.00 41.81
C ALA A 291 23.83 -2.45 41.78
N VAL A 292 24.13 -3.72 42.12
CA VAL A 292 25.51 -4.25 42.17
C VAL A 292 25.68 -5.56 41.37
N ALA A 293 24.70 -5.96 40.56
CA ALA A 293 24.84 -7.12 39.64
C ALA A 293 24.83 -6.72 38.15
N ALA A 294 25.14 -5.46 37.84
CA ALA A 294 25.06 -4.90 36.49
C ALA A 294 26.29 -5.17 35.59
N LEU A 295 27.19 -6.10 35.95
CA LEU A 295 28.39 -6.39 35.15
C LEU A 295 28.75 -7.87 34.98
N ALA A 296 27.85 -8.83 35.28
CA ALA A 296 28.16 -10.25 35.11
C ALA A 296 27.06 -11.13 34.49
N THR A 297 25.95 -10.57 34.01
CA THR A 297 24.84 -11.36 33.42
C THR A 297 24.37 -10.87 32.05
N PHE A 298 25.21 -10.11 31.33
CA PHE A 298 24.97 -9.78 29.91
C PHE A 298 25.46 -10.86 28.93
N TRP A 299 25.63 -12.12 29.39
CA TRP A 299 26.09 -13.24 28.54
C TRP A 299 25.29 -14.54 28.70
N TYR A 300 24.09 -14.52 29.31
CA TYR A 300 23.19 -15.68 29.31
C TYR A 300 21.71 -15.25 29.29
N SER A 301 21.24 -14.81 28.12
CA SER A 301 19.86 -15.05 27.67
C SER A 301 19.84 -15.06 26.15
N THR A 302 20.52 -16.03 25.55
CA THR A 302 20.19 -16.44 24.20
C THR A 302 18.74 -16.95 24.23
N PRO A 303 17.83 -16.47 23.35
CA PRO A 303 16.59 -17.18 23.12
C PRO A 303 16.98 -18.57 22.63
N SER A 304 16.40 -19.61 23.22
CA SER A 304 16.67 -20.99 22.85
C SER A 304 16.29 -21.25 21.39
N ASN A 305 17.30 -21.21 20.51
CA ASN A 305 17.24 -21.74 19.15
C ASN A 305 17.27 -23.28 19.19
N GLU A 306 16.29 -23.92 19.84
CA GLU A 306 16.08 -25.35 19.63
C GLU A 306 15.50 -25.56 18.22
N PRO A 307 16.03 -26.53 17.43
CA PRO A 307 15.35 -26.95 16.20
C PRO A 307 13.94 -27.43 16.55
N LEU A 308 12.98 -27.12 15.69
CA LEU A 308 11.56 -27.45 15.87
C LEU A 308 11.41 -28.93 16.29
N LYS A 309 11.05 -29.18 17.55
CA LYS A 309 10.78 -30.53 18.03
C LYS A 309 9.44 -30.97 17.46
N VAL A 310 9.44 -32.15 16.83
CA VAL A 310 8.26 -32.87 16.33
C VAL A 310 7.68 -32.29 15.03
N LYS A 311 7.31 -33.19 14.11
CA LYS A 311 6.64 -32.96 12.80
C LYS A 311 5.52 -31.90 12.83
N ASN A 312 4.87 -31.70 13.97
CA ASN A 312 3.77 -30.76 14.16
C ASN A 312 4.23 -29.29 14.29
N ASP A 313 5.39 -29.03 14.87
CA ASP A 313 5.94 -27.68 15.00
C ASP A 313 6.41 -27.16 13.64
N TYR A 314 6.97 -28.03 12.80
CA TYR A 314 7.33 -27.73 11.42
C TYR A 314 6.11 -27.46 10.52
N LEU A 315 5.05 -28.25 10.62
CA LEU A 315 3.82 -28.00 9.85
C LEU A 315 3.18 -26.66 10.23
N SER A 316 3.22 -26.30 11.51
CA SER A 316 2.72 -25.01 12.00
C SER A 316 3.59 -23.85 11.54
N ALA A 317 4.92 -23.97 11.64
CA ALA A 317 5.87 -23.00 11.10
C ALA A 317 5.72 -22.79 9.59
N LYS A 318 5.50 -23.87 8.83
CA LYS A 318 5.20 -23.83 7.40
C LYS A 318 3.90 -23.07 7.12
N ALA A 319 2.84 -23.28 7.91
CA ALA A 319 1.58 -22.55 7.75
C ALA A 319 1.74 -21.05 8.03
N LEU A 320 2.48 -20.69 9.09
CA LEU A 320 2.82 -19.29 9.39
C LEU A 320 3.65 -18.66 8.26
N ALA A 321 4.68 -19.36 7.75
CA ALA A 321 5.49 -18.90 6.62
C ALA A 321 4.64 -18.68 5.35
N ALA A 322 3.72 -19.59 5.04
CA ALA A 322 2.80 -19.47 3.92
C ALA A 322 1.86 -18.25 4.07
N THR A 323 1.44 -17.93 5.30
CA THR A 323 0.63 -16.72 5.58
C THR A 323 1.39 -15.44 5.23
N TRP A 324 2.72 -15.48 5.34
CA TRP A 324 3.64 -14.40 4.98
C TRP A 324 4.11 -14.45 3.52
N GLY A 325 3.60 -15.39 2.71
CA GLY A 325 4.01 -15.55 1.31
C GLY A 325 5.44 -16.08 1.13
N LEU A 326 6.03 -16.68 2.17
CA LEU A 326 7.39 -17.21 2.14
C LEU A 326 7.45 -18.63 1.55
N PRO A 327 8.60 -19.06 0.99
CA PRO A 327 8.78 -20.45 0.54
C PRO A 327 8.79 -21.43 1.73
N GLU A 328 8.83 -22.74 1.45
CA GLU A 328 8.84 -23.73 2.52
C GLU A 328 10.07 -23.58 3.43
N PRO A 329 9.89 -23.57 4.78
CA PRO A 329 11.00 -23.37 5.70
C PRO A 329 12.03 -24.50 5.63
N SER A 330 13.29 -24.14 5.80
CA SER A 330 14.39 -25.10 5.83
C SER A 330 14.27 -26.08 7.01
N LEU A 331 14.56 -27.36 6.76
CA LEU A 331 14.62 -28.39 7.80
C LEU A 331 15.98 -28.43 8.51
N SER A 332 17.02 -27.78 7.96
CA SER A 332 18.39 -27.84 8.46
C SER A 332 18.75 -26.71 9.41
N GLU A 333 17.92 -25.68 9.54
CA GLU A 333 18.19 -24.53 10.41
C GLU A 333 16.94 -24.11 11.21
N PRO A 334 17.09 -23.39 12.34
CA PRO A 334 15.97 -22.94 13.16
C PRO A 334 15.06 -21.95 12.39
N PHE A 335 13.75 -22.08 12.57
CA PHE A 335 12.75 -21.27 11.84
C PHE A 335 12.99 -19.76 11.96
N CYS A 336 13.24 -19.24 13.17
CA CYS A 336 13.46 -17.80 13.34
C CYS A 336 14.71 -17.30 12.60
N GLN A 337 15.78 -18.11 12.53
CA GLN A 337 17.01 -17.77 11.81
C GLN A 337 16.79 -17.82 10.29
N TRP A 338 16.03 -18.81 9.81
CA TRP A 338 15.63 -18.90 8.41
C TRP A 338 14.77 -17.71 7.95
N VAL A 339 13.94 -17.14 8.84
CA VAL A 339 13.06 -16.00 8.49
C VAL A 339 13.83 -14.69 8.29
N GLU A 340 14.99 -14.52 8.95
CA GLU A 340 15.78 -13.26 8.89
C GLU A 340 16.25 -12.91 7.46
N GLN A 341 16.43 -13.90 6.59
CA GLN A 341 16.83 -13.67 5.18
C GLN A 341 15.75 -12.98 4.32
N TYR A 342 14.54 -12.80 4.86
CA TYR A 342 13.39 -12.16 4.19
C TYR A 342 13.02 -10.80 4.78
N ASP A 343 13.96 -10.13 5.46
CA ASP A 343 13.72 -8.84 6.15
C ASP A 343 12.59 -8.92 7.20
N LEU A 344 12.45 -10.08 7.83
CA LEU A 344 11.46 -10.37 8.86
C LEU A 344 12.16 -10.73 10.17
N ALA A 345 11.57 -10.30 11.28
CA ALA A 345 11.99 -10.67 12.62
C ALA A 345 11.00 -11.66 13.24
N CYS A 346 11.52 -12.54 14.07
CA CYS A 346 10.78 -13.55 14.79
C CYS A 346 10.66 -13.15 16.27
N ALA A 347 9.45 -13.16 16.83
CA ALA A 347 9.26 -12.91 18.26
C ALA A 347 8.46 -14.04 18.92
N LYS A 348 9.08 -14.71 19.90
CA LYS A 348 8.42 -15.63 20.82
C LYS A 348 8.03 -14.86 22.09
N LEU A 349 6.73 -14.79 22.37
CA LEU A 349 6.16 -13.94 23.42
C LEU A 349 5.21 -14.75 24.30
N ASN A 350 5.05 -14.33 25.56
CA ASN A 350 4.06 -14.87 26.48
C ASN A 350 3.17 -13.73 27.00
N GLN A 351 1.98 -13.58 26.44
CA GLN A 351 1.07 -12.45 26.66
C GLN A 351 -0.40 -12.86 26.50
N THR A 352 -1.32 -11.99 26.92
CA THR A 352 -2.77 -12.24 26.81
C THR A 352 -3.27 -12.14 25.36
N LEU A 353 -4.45 -12.72 25.07
CA LEU A 353 -5.04 -12.67 23.72
C LEU A 353 -5.22 -11.23 23.23
N GLN A 354 -5.67 -10.35 24.13
CA GLN A 354 -5.88 -8.94 23.82
C GLN A 354 -4.58 -8.25 23.40
N GLN A 355 -3.47 -8.57 24.07
CA GLN A 355 -2.15 -8.03 23.74
C GLN A 355 -1.65 -8.55 22.40
N LEU A 356 -1.83 -9.84 22.10
CA LEU A 356 -1.53 -10.40 20.78
C LEU A 356 -2.39 -9.73 19.68
N GLN A 357 -3.69 -9.58 19.91
CA GLN A 357 -4.60 -8.93 18.96
C GLN A 357 -4.28 -7.44 18.76
N ALA A 358 -3.71 -6.78 19.76
CA ALA A 358 -3.23 -5.41 19.64
C ALA A 358 -2.03 -5.33 18.68
N ILE A 359 -1.12 -6.32 18.69
CA ILE A 359 0.04 -6.36 17.78
C ILE A 359 -0.40 -6.44 16.31
N ASN A 360 -1.51 -7.13 16.02
CA ASN A 360 -2.14 -7.23 14.69
C ASN A 360 -1.35 -8.04 13.64
N TYR A 361 -0.61 -9.06 14.06
CA TYR A 361 0.02 -10.03 13.17
C TYR A 361 -0.53 -11.44 13.42
N PRO A 362 -0.60 -12.30 12.38
CA PRO A 362 -0.82 -13.72 12.58
C PRO A 362 0.26 -14.33 13.46
N ALA A 363 -0.15 -15.29 14.29
CA ALA A 363 0.75 -15.92 15.25
C ALA A 363 0.46 -17.41 15.42
N LEU A 364 1.50 -18.17 15.73
CA LEU A 364 1.40 -19.55 16.17
C LEU A 364 1.19 -19.60 17.68
N LEU A 365 0.03 -20.09 18.11
CA LEU A 365 -0.35 -20.24 19.51
C LEU A 365 0.12 -21.60 20.04
N TYR A 366 0.96 -21.62 21.07
CA TYR A 366 1.41 -22.86 21.70
C TYR A 366 0.37 -23.39 22.68
N ARG A 367 0.06 -24.68 22.58
CA ARG A 367 -0.98 -25.33 23.40
C ARG A 367 -0.40 -26.39 24.31
N LYS A 368 -1.02 -26.56 25.48
CA LYS A 368 -0.61 -27.61 26.43
C LYS A 368 -0.95 -28.98 25.83
N ASN A 369 0.07 -29.80 25.57
CA ASN A 369 -0.06 -31.17 25.03
C ASN A 369 -0.79 -31.27 23.68
N ALA A 370 -0.77 -30.22 22.85
CA ALA A 370 -1.35 -30.21 21.52
C ALA A 370 -0.46 -29.46 20.52
N ALA A 371 -0.62 -29.72 19.23
CA ALA A 371 0.11 -29.00 18.18
C ALA A 371 -0.17 -27.49 18.25
N PRO A 372 0.79 -26.62 17.92
CA PRO A 372 0.55 -25.20 17.80
C PRO A 372 -0.61 -24.90 16.84
N LEU A 373 -1.32 -23.81 17.07
CA LEU A 373 -2.47 -23.40 16.26
C LEU A 373 -2.16 -22.06 15.61
N LEU A 374 -2.33 -21.98 14.28
CA LEU A 374 -2.21 -20.72 13.57
C LEU A 374 -3.46 -19.85 13.83
N MET A 375 -3.22 -18.63 14.29
CA MET A 375 -4.24 -17.60 14.48
C MET A 375 -4.12 -16.56 13.37
N GLU A 376 -5.11 -16.53 12.47
CA GLU A 376 -5.23 -15.55 11.39
C GLU A 376 -6.40 -14.57 11.60
N SER A 377 -7.30 -14.88 12.54
CA SER A 377 -8.51 -14.09 12.82
C SER A 377 -8.54 -13.63 14.28
N ARG A 378 -9.20 -12.50 14.53
CA ARG A 378 -9.41 -11.92 15.87
C ARG A 378 -10.51 -12.63 16.69
N THR A 379 -11.15 -13.67 16.18
CA THR A 379 -12.25 -14.37 16.88
C THR A 379 -11.76 -15.25 18.05
N SER A 380 -12.58 -15.35 19.10
CA SER A 380 -12.27 -16.09 20.33
C SER A 380 -12.51 -17.60 20.25
N ALA A 381 -13.04 -18.10 19.14
CA ALA A 381 -13.39 -19.52 18.97
C ALA A 381 -12.17 -20.45 18.89
N THR A 382 -10.96 -19.88 18.75
CA THR A 382 -9.72 -20.56 18.32
C THR A 382 -8.60 -20.54 19.37
N ILE A 383 -8.90 -20.56 20.68
CA ILE A 383 -7.85 -20.52 21.73
C ILE A 383 -7.90 -21.65 22.75
N ALA A 384 -8.70 -22.70 22.51
CA ALA A 384 -8.82 -23.82 23.44
C ALA A 384 -7.45 -24.47 23.71
N GLY A 385 -7.01 -24.44 24.98
CA GLY A 385 -5.74 -25.02 25.42
C GLY A 385 -4.49 -24.16 25.19
N TRP A 386 -4.62 -22.90 24.76
CA TRP A 386 -3.50 -21.97 24.60
C TRP A 386 -2.83 -21.64 25.94
N THR A 387 -1.50 -21.68 25.99
CA THR A 387 -0.70 -21.47 27.21
C THR A 387 -0.40 -19.99 27.50
N GLY A 388 -0.75 -19.08 26.57
CA GLY A 388 -0.30 -17.69 26.57
C GLY A 388 0.98 -17.47 25.74
N GLU A 389 1.70 -18.55 25.41
CA GLU A 389 2.89 -18.47 24.55
C GLU A 389 2.52 -18.48 23.07
N PHE A 390 3.16 -17.62 22.28
CA PHE A 390 2.99 -17.56 20.84
C PHE A 390 4.26 -17.12 20.13
N LEU A 391 4.34 -17.45 18.84
CA LEU A 391 5.38 -16.99 17.94
C LEU A 391 4.74 -16.20 16.80
N LEU A 392 5.24 -15.00 16.55
CA LEU A 392 4.84 -14.17 15.41
C LEU A 392 6.05 -13.74 14.59
N LEU A 393 5.78 -13.36 13.35
CA LEU A 393 6.74 -12.65 12.51
C LEU A 393 6.31 -11.19 12.40
N TYR A 394 7.26 -10.30 12.17
CA TYR A 394 7.00 -8.89 11.88
C TYR A 394 8.10 -8.33 10.98
N GLN A 395 7.79 -7.30 10.21
CA GLN A 395 8.78 -6.69 9.33
C GLN A 395 9.91 -6.05 10.14
N GLN A 396 11.16 -6.37 9.78
CA GLN A 396 12.32 -5.62 10.27
C GLN A 396 12.28 -4.21 9.68
N VAL A 397 12.58 -3.23 10.51
CA VAL A 397 12.69 -1.84 10.04
C VAL A 397 13.98 -1.74 9.22
N PRO A 398 13.96 -1.18 8.00
CA PRO A 398 15.14 -1.08 7.15
C PRO A 398 16.03 0.08 7.64
N VAL A 399 16.77 -0.16 8.71
CA VAL A 399 17.68 0.82 9.32
C VAL A 399 19.12 0.31 9.21
N SER A 400 20.04 1.19 8.80
CA SER A 400 21.41 0.81 8.46
C SER A 400 22.32 0.75 9.69
N ASN A 401 21.90 1.37 10.81
CA ASN A 401 22.63 1.42 12.07
C ASN A 401 21.66 1.67 13.27
N GLU A 402 22.18 1.62 14.50
CA GLU A 402 21.40 1.85 15.74
C GLU A 402 20.84 3.27 15.86
N ASN A 403 21.53 4.29 15.34
CA ASN A 403 21.05 5.68 15.38
C ASN A 403 19.81 5.87 14.49
N ASP A 404 19.78 5.22 13.32
CA ASP A 404 18.63 5.24 12.42
C ASP A 404 17.42 4.54 13.05
N LEU A 405 17.65 3.47 13.84
CA LEU A 405 16.60 2.80 14.61
C LEU A 405 16.02 3.71 15.67
N GLU A 406 16.86 4.38 16.46
CA GLU A 406 16.39 5.33 17.47
C GLU A 406 15.57 6.46 16.86
N ASP A 407 16.01 7.02 15.74
CA ASP A 407 15.32 8.12 15.08
C ASP A 407 13.99 7.65 14.49
N TRP A 408 13.95 6.44 13.93
CA TRP A 408 12.70 5.83 13.49
C TRP A 408 11.73 5.64 14.66
N VAL A 409 12.19 5.10 15.80
CA VAL A 409 11.35 4.91 17.00
C VAL A 409 10.83 6.25 17.51
N LYS A 410 11.68 7.29 17.60
CA LYS A 410 11.28 8.65 17.99
C LYS A 410 10.19 9.20 17.06
N GLN A 411 10.31 8.98 15.75
CA GLN A 411 9.28 9.39 14.79
C GLN A 411 7.97 8.65 15.00
N GLN A 412 7.99 7.33 15.24
CA GLN A 412 6.76 6.58 15.50
C GLN A 412 6.11 6.97 16.82
N LEU A 413 6.90 7.21 17.88
CA LEU A 413 6.38 7.70 19.16
C LEU A 413 5.68 9.05 18.99
N LYS A 414 6.24 9.97 18.20
CA LYS A 414 5.58 11.25 17.89
C LYS A 414 4.27 11.10 17.14
N ARG A 415 4.16 10.11 16.24
CA ARG A 415 2.92 9.83 15.49
C ARG A 415 1.81 9.25 16.35
N HIS A 416 2.16 8.43 17.34
CA HIS A 416 1.20 7.67 18.14
C HIS A 416 0.92 8.27 19.54
N LEU A 417 1.66 9.30 19.95
CA LEU A 417 1.46 9.97 21.24
C LEU A 417 1.04 11.44 21.06
N PRO A 418 0.19 11.98 21.96
CA PRO A 418 -0.10 13.41 22.03
C PRO A 418 1.17 14.27 22.20
N GLU A 419 1.14 15.50 21.68
CA GLU A 419 2.28 16.44 21.73
C GLU A 419 2.80 16.72 23.14
N GLU A 420 1.93 16.69 24.15
CA GLU A 420 2.29 16.87 25.57
C GLU A 420 3.33 15.85 26.05
N LEU A 421 3.30 14.64 25.49
CA LEU A 421 4.22 13.55 25.87
C LEU A 421 5.51 13.56 25.05
N HIS A 422 5.65 14.40 24.02
CA HIS A 422 6.85 14.40 23.15
C HIS A 422 8.11 14.90 23.85
N LYS A 423 7.96 15.67 24.94
CA LYS A 423 9.08 16.18 25.76
C LYS A 423 9.39 15.31 26.99
N GLU A 424 8.57 14.29 27.24
CA GLU A 424 8.76 13.37 28.35
C GLU A 424 9.86 12.33 28.05
N SER A 425 10.33 11.62 29.07
CA SER A 425 11.33 10.57 28.89
C SER A 425 10.84 9.43 27.99
N SER A 426 11.77 8.77 27.29
CA SER A 426 11.49 7.64 26.39
C SER A 426 10.71 6.54 27.09
N THR A 427 11.03 6.23 28.35
CA THR A 427 10.30 5.27 29.18
C THR A 427 8.85 5.69 29.40
N ARG A 428 8.58 6.98 29.63
CA ARG A 428 7.22 7.47 29.85
C ARG A 428 6.41 7.47 28.55
N GLN A 429 7.05 7.82 27.44
CA GLN A 429 6.47 7.72 26.09
C GLN A 429 6.10 6.28 25.75
N LEU A 430 7.01 5.33 25.95
CA LEU A 430 6.77 3.90 25.70
C LEU A 430 5.68 3.33 26.61
N ARG A 431 5.66 3.69 27.91
CA ARG A 431 4.56 3.31 28.80
C ARG A 431 3.22 3.85 28.33
N ALA A 432 3.16 5.12 27.94
CA ALA A 432 1.93 5.72 27.41
C ALA A 432 1.48 5.02 26.12
N LEU A 433 2.41 4.71 25.21
CA LEU A 433 2.14 3.98 23.98
C LEU A 433 1.55 2.60 24.31
N GLN A 434 2.20 1.85 25.19
CA GLN A 434 1.79 0.50 25.56
C GLN A 434 0.42 0.48 26.24
N VAL A 435 0.17 1.39 27.18
CA VAL A 435 -1.12 1.54 27.85
C VAL A 435 -2.22 1.90 26.86
N ASN A 436 -2.01 2.92 26.03
CA ASN A 436 -3.01 3.43 25.10
C ASN A 436 -3.42 2.41 24.04
N ASN A 437 -2.52 1.46 23.73
CA ASN A 437 -2.70 0.50 22.65
C ASN A 437 -2.89 -0.94 23.13
N GLY A 438 -3.09 -1.17 24.43
CA GLY A 438 -3.40 -2.49 24.97
C GLY A 438 -2.24 -3.50 24.89
N LEU A 439 -1.00 -3.02 24.84
CA LEU A 439 0.20 -3.84 24.91
C LEU A 439 0.58 -4.16 26.37
N ARG A 440 1.53 -5.07 26.57
CA ARG A 440 2.16 -5.27 27.87
C ARG A 440 2.96 -4.01 28.24
N VAL A 441 2.71 -3.47 29.43
CA VAL A 441 3.38 -2.25 29.90
C VAL A 441 4.71 -2.64 30.54
N THR A 442 5.81 -2.40 29.82
CA THR A 442 7.19 -2.59 30.28
C THR A 442 7.87 -1.23 30.47
N GLY A 443 7.56 -0.26 29.62
CA GLY A 443 8.29 1.01 29.50
C GLY A 443 9.58 0.90 28.71
N GLU A 444 9.82 -0.24 28.07
CA GLU A 444 10.98 -0.53 27.25
C GLU A 444 10.53 -0.86 25.82
N LEU A 445 11.45 -0.71 24.86
CA LEU A 445 11.21 -1.07 23.46
C LEU A 445 11.36 -2.59 23.28
N ASP A 446 10.38 -3.34 23.77
CA ASP A 446 10.37 -4.81 23.66
C ASP A 446 9.89 -5.28 22.28
N ALA A 447 10.09 -6.57 21.98
CA ALA A 447 9.72 -7.17 20.70
C ALA A 447 8.22 -7.05 20.38
N ALA A 448 7.35 -7.03 21.41
CA ALA A 448 5.91 -6.82 21.23
C ALA A 448 5.60 -5.38 20.79
N THR A 449 6.28 -4.41 21.40
CA THR A 449 6.19 -2.99 21.05
C THR A 449 6.76 -2.74 19.64
N MET A 450 7.89 -3.36 19.30
CA MET A 450 8.45 -3.29 17.95
C MET A 450 7.54 -3.91 16.90
N ALA A 451 6.98 -5.10 17.16
CA ALA A 451 6.01 -5.72 16.26
C ALA A 451 4.76 -4.85 16.09
N TRP A 452 4.28 -4.23 17.17
CA TRP A 452 3.14 -3.33 17.13
C TRP A 452 3.40 -2.05 16.32
N LEU A 453 4.59 -1.45 16.48
CA LEU A 453 5.03 -0.28 15.71
C LEU A 453 5.19 -0.67 14.23
N SER A 454 5.85 -1.80 13.96
CA SER A 454 6.04 -2.37 12.64
C SER A 454 4.72 -2.54 11.90
N SER A 455 3.70 -3.13 12.54
CA SER A 455 2.39 -3.38 11.92
C SER A 455 1.59 -2.12 11.55
N ARG A 456 2.03 -0.95 12.04
CA ARG A 456 1.40 0.37 11.81
C ARG A 456 2.27 1.34 11.02
N SER A 457 3.54 1.00 10.87
CA SER A 457 4.50 1.76 10.07
C SER A 457 4.50 1.38 8.60
N SER A 458 3.98 0.19 8.29
CA SER A 458 4.02 -0.45 6.98
C SER A 458 2.77 -1.29 6.78
N ASP A 459 2.26 -1.33 5.56
CA ASP A 459 1.16 -2.21 5.15
C ASP A 459 1.67 -3.59 4.68
N PHE A 460 2.99 -3.82 4.75
CA PHE A 460 3.60 -5.10 4.40
C PHE A 460 3.27 -6.20 5.42
N GLY A 461 3.08 -7.41 4.91
CA GLY A 461 2.79 -8.61 5.68
C GLY A 461 1.31 -8.79 6.02
N PRO A 462 0.90 -10.00 6.41
CA PRO A 462 -0.48 -10.31 6.75
C PRO A 462 -0.92 -9.58 8.03
N ARG A 463 -2.23 -9.37 8.18
CA ARG A 463 -2.86 -8.80 9.39
C ARG A 463 -3.95 -9.75 9.89
N LEU A 464 -4.25 -9.68 11.19
CA LEU A 464 -5.36 -10.48 11.74
C LEU A 464 -6.68 -9.99 11.15
N THR A 465 -7.43 -10.89 10.50
CA THR A 465 -8.74 -10.60 9.91
C THR A 465 -9.79 -10.38 11.01
N GLY A 466 -10.74 -9.47 10.76
CA GLY A 466 -11.94 -9.34 11.59
C GLY A 466 -12.79 -10.62 11.46
N GLY A 467 -13.34 -11.10 12.57
CA GLY A 467 -14.39 -12.11 12.49
C GLY A 467 -15.65 -11.50 11.91
N GLU A 468 -16.30 -12.22 11.00
CA GLU A 468 -17.64 -11.91 10.47
C GLU A 468 -18.66 -11.57 11.56
#